data_AF-A0A9E1BBG7-F1
#
_entry.id   AF-A0A9E1BBG7-F1
#
_cell.length_a   1.000
_cell.length_b   1.000
_cell.length_c   1.000
_cell.angle_alpha   90.00
_cell.angle_beta   90.00
_cell.angle_gamma   90.00
#
_symmetry.space_group_name_H-M   'P 1'
#
loop_
_entity.id
_entity.type
_entity.pdbx_description
1 polymer ?
#
loop_
_entity_poly.entity_id
_entity_poly.type
_entity_poly.pdbx_seq_one_letter_code
_entity_poly.pdbx_strand_id
1 'polypeptide(L)'
;MNILPFLTGEHANILVLLCFEDLYYVSELEGIRPRKIVNIKRDALLCLRSACGANYHKDQPVDPFQPLLYMSQRCETDIDNITLKIDKYIFEYINSKECKYWMEIPRKDKYPTAIELLVFLYANYNCDIPLLPYGSIF
;
A
#
# COMPACT_ATOMS: atom_id res chain seq x y z
N MET A 1 11.97 -11.71 16.55
CA MET A 1 11.59 -11.76 15.12
C MET A 1 11.23 -10.35 14.71
N ASN A 2 12.03 -9.72 13.84
CA ASN A 2 11.66 -8.42 13.28
C ASN A 2 10.47 -8.67 12.35
N ILE A 3 9.32 -8.12 12.71
CA ILE A 3 8.10 -8.17 11.91
C ILE A 3 8.42 -7.45 10.61
N LEU A 4 8.59 -8.22 9.54
CA LEU A 4 8.88 -7.69 8.22
C LEU A 4 7.61 -7.00 7.69
N PRO A 5 7.73 -5.85 7.02
CA PRO A 5 6.58 -5.00 6.74
C PRO A 5 5.66 -5.69 5.70
N PHE A 6 4.37 -5.71 6.00
CA PHE A 6 3.26 -6.22 5.16
C PHE A 6 2.25 -5.09 4.91
N LEU A 7 1.67 -4.99 3.71
CA LEU A 7 0.68 -3.96 3.41
C LEU A 7 -0.68 -4.31 4.05
N THR A 8 -1.08 -3.55 5.06
CA THR A 8 -2.36 -3.71 5.78
C THR A 8 -3.40 -2.75 5.21
N GLY A 9 -4.66 -2.87 5.65
CA GLY A 9 -5.70 -1.88 5.35
C GLY A 9 -5.33 -0.46 5.81
N GLU A 10 -4.76 -0.32 7.02
CA GLU A 10 -4.28 0.97 7.53
C GLU A 10 -3.16 1.55 6.64
N HIS A 11 -2.21 0.72 6.20
CA HIS A 11 -1.18 1.13 5.24
C HIS A 11 -1.78 1.64 3.93
N ALA A 12 -2.70 0.88 3.33
CA ALA A 12 -3.33 1.23 2.07
C ALA A 12 -4.15 2.53 2.19
N ASN A 13 -4.96 2.68 3.25
CA ASN A 13 -5.78 3.86 3.48
C ASN A 13 -4.94 5.13 3.59
N ILE A 14 -3.90 5.10 4.44
CA ILE A 14 -3.02 6.24 4.62
C ILE A 14 -2.30 6.61 3.32
N LEU A 15 -1.84 5.63 2.53
CA LEU A 15 -1.22 5.91 1.25
C LEU A 15 -2.23 6.49 0.24
N VAL A 16 -3.46 5.98 0.16
CA VAL A 16 -4.48 6.56 -0.73
C VAL A 16 -4.77 8.01 -0.36
N LEU A 17 -5.00 8.30 0.93
CA LEU A 17 -5.28 9.66 1.39
C LEU A 17 -4.14 10.62 1.08
N LEU A 18 -2.89 10.20 1.32
CA LEU A 18 -1.71 11.02 1.05
C LEU A 18 -1.42 11.24 -0.46
N CYS A 19 -2.12 10.55 -1.38
CA CYS A 19 -2.05 10.87 -2.81
C CYS A 19 -2.79 12.17 -3.14
N PHE A 20 -3.75 12.56 -2.32
CA PHE A 20 -4.65 13.68 -2.59
C PHE A 20 -4.54 14.81 -1.56
N GLU A 21 -4.17 14.48 -0.33
CA GLU A 21 -4.16 15.42 0.80
C GLU A 21 -2.81 15.44 1.52
N ASP A 22 -2.56 16.50 2.28
CA ASP A 22 -1.34 16.64 3.07
C ASP A 22 -1.38 15.85 4.39
N LEU A 23 -0.19 15.70 4.98
CA LEU A 23 0.02 14.95 6.23
C LEU A 23 -0.87 15.41 7.39
N TYR A 24 -1.12 16.71 7.52
CA TYR A 24 -1.88 17.27 8.63
C TYR A 24 -3.37 17.03 8.43
N TYR A 25 -3.88 17.19 7.21
CA TYR A 25 -5.27 16.84 6.91
C TYR A 25 -5.55 15.36 7.18
N VAL A 26 -4.68 14.47 6.72
CA VAL A 26 -4.81 13.03 6.99
C VAL A 26 -4.72 12.72 8.48
N SER A 27 -3.89 13.46 9.22
CA SER A 27 -3.78 13.33 10.67
C SER A 27 -5.08 13.67 11.41
N GLU A 28 -5.76 14.73 10.99
CA GLU A 28 -7.04 15.15 11.56
C GLU A 28 -8.15 14.17 11.19
N LEU A 29 -8.23 13.77 9.91
CA LEU A 29 -9.25 12.87 9.40
C LEU A 29 -9.22 11.51 10.12
N GLU A 30 -8.04 10.89 10.21
CA GLU A 30 -7.89 9.55 10.78
C GLU A 30 -7.68 9.57 12.30
N GLY A 31 -7.54 10.75 12.91
CA GLY A 31 -7.19 10.89 14.33
C GLY A 31 -5.81 10.32 14.68
N ILE A 32 -4.91 10.19 13.69
CA ILE A 32 -3.59 9.59 13.84
C ILE A 32 -2.54 10.69 13.91
N ARG A 33 -1.59 10.60 14.84
CA ARG A 33 -0.48 11.58 14.94
C ARG A 33 0.36 11.62 13.65
N PRO A 34 0.83 12.80 13.20
CA PRO A 34 1.63 12.92 11.97
C PRO A 34 2.86 12.00 11.95
N ARG A 35 3.55 11.88 13.08
CA ARG A 35 4.70 10.97 13.22
C ARG A 35 4.35 9.51 12.96
N LYS A 36 3.16 9.06 13.39
CA LYS A 36 2.69 7.69 13.13
C LYS A 36 2.36 7.53 11.64
N ILE A 37 1.74 8.52 11.00
CA ILE A 37 1.48 8.50 9.55
C ILE A 37 2.79 8.39 8.75
N VAL A 38 3.83 9.14 9.12
CA VAL A 38 5.15 9.03 8.47
C VAL A 38 5.73 7.62 8.59
N ASN A 39 5.59 6.97 9.75
CA ASN A 39 6.04 5.59 9.95
C ASN A 39 5.22 4.61 9.10
N ILE A 40 3.89 4.71 9.12
CA ILE A 40 2.97 3.89 8.31
C ILE A 40 3.33 4.02 6.82
N LYS A 41 3.51 5.25 6.33
CA LYS A 41 3.94 5.51 4.95
C LYS A 41 5.26 4.82 4.65
N ARG A 42 6.27 5.01 5.49
CA ARG A 42 7.59 4.40 5.30
C ARG A 42 7.51 2.87 5.25
N ASP A 43 6.79 2.27 6.19
CA ASP A 43 6.68 0.81 6.30
C ASP A 43 5.91 0.24 5.09
N ALA A 44 4.83 0.91 4.66
CA ALA A 44 4.10 0.55 3.45
C ALA A 44 4.95 0.64 2.17
N LEU A 45 5.75 1.71 2.02
CA LEU A 45 6.65 1.85 0.87
C LEU A 45 7.76 0.81 0.87
N LEU A 46 8.24 0.36 2.04
CA LEU A 46 9.18 -0.76 2.14
C LEU A 46 8.54 -2.08 1.69
N CYS A 47 7.26 -2.33 2.02
CA CYS A 47 6.52 -3.48 1.47
C CYS A 47 6.49 -3.42 -0.05
N LEU A 48 6.07 -2.27 -0.59
CA LEU A 48 5.87 -2.07 -2.01
C LEU A 48 7.20 -2.23 -2.77
N ARG A 49 8.30 -1.68 -2.27
CA ARG A 49 9.64 -1.85 -2.88
C ARG A 49 10.13 -3.30 -2.81
N SER A 50 9.98 -3.95 -1.66
CA SER A 50 10.45 -5.34 -1.47
C SER A 50 9.75 -6.32 -2.42
N ALA A 51 8.48 -6.05 -2.70
CA ALA A 51 7.65 -6.76 -3.66
C ALA A 51 8.15 -6.69 -5.11
N CYS A 52 8.66 -5.53 -5.53
CA CYS A 52 9.11 -5.30 -6.91
C CYS A 52 10.61 -5.50 -7.12
N GLY A 53 11.37 -5.69 -6.03
CA GLY A 53 12.82 -5.91 -6.07
C GLY A 53 13.60 -4.72 -6.66
N ALA A 54 14.79 -5.00 -7.20
CA ALA A 54 15.65 -3.99 -7.84
C ALA A 54 15.09 -3.45 -9.17
N ASN A 55 14.00 -4.04 -9.68
CA ASN A 55 13.43 -3.76 -11.00
C ASN A 55 12.39 -2.62 -11.00
N TYR A 56 12.14 -1.98 -9.86
CA TYR A 56 11.25 -0.82 -9.83
C TYR A 56 11.92 0.37 -10.52
N HIS A 57 11.45 0.68 -11.73
CA HIS A 57 11.79 1.90 -12.45
C HIS A 57 10.50 2.67 -12.71
N LYS A 58 10.51 3.98 -12.40
CA LYS A 58 9.34 4.87 -12.55
C LYS A 58 8.72 4.84 -13.96
N ASP A 59 9.53 4.53 -14.97
CA ASP A 59 9.14 4.52 -16.39
C ASP A 59 8.85 3.11 -16.92
N GLN A 60 8.85 2.09 -16.07
CA GLN A 60 8.53 0.71 -16.46
C GLN A 60 7.20 0.26 -15.86
N PRO A 61 6.35 -0.44 -16.64
CA PRO A 61 5.16 -1.08 -16.11
C PRO A 61 5.57 -2.06 -15.00
N VAL A 62 5.04 -1.83 -13.80
CA VAL A 62 5.18 -2.78 -12.69
C VAL A 62 4.19 -3.90 -12.91
N ASP A 63 4.66 -5.15 -12.87
CA ASP A 63 3.77 -6.32 -12.80
C ASP A 63 3.10 -6.35 -11.42
N PRO A 64 1.78 -6.11 -11.32
CA PRO A 64 1.09 -6.04 -10.04
C PRO A 64 0.90 -7.42 -9.38
N PHE A 65 1.16 -8.51 -10.09
CA PHE A 65 1.18 -9.84 -9.50
C PHE A 65 2.42 -10.07 -8.61
N GLN A 66 3.54 -9.38 -8.88
CA GLN A 66 4.76 -9.48 -8.06
C GLN A 66 4.51 -9.09 -6.58
N PRO A 67 3.84 -7.96 -6.28
CA PRO A 67 3.49 -7.61 -4.91
C PRO A 67 2.56 -8.59 -4.22
N LEU A 68 1.56 -9.11 -4.92
CA LEU A 68 0.67 -10.13 -4.37
C LEU A 68 1.44 -11.42 -4.07
N LEU A 69 2.32 -11.85 -4.97
CA LEU A 69 3.19 -13.01 -4.77
C LEU A 69 4.12 -12.81 -3.58
N TYR A 70 4.77 -11.64 -3.48
CA TYR A 70 5.61 -11.30 -2.34
C TYR A 70 4.83 -11.38 -1.02
N MET A 71 3.65 -10.75 -0.96
CA MET A 71 2.78 -10.80 0.22
C MET A 71 2.38 -12.23 0.57
N SER A 72 2.04 -13.05 -0.43
CA SER A 72 1.65 -14.46 -0.25
C SER A 72 2.79 -15.27 0.40
N GLN A 73 4.03 -15.09 -0.10
CA GLN A 73 5.22 -15.75 0.43
C GLN A 73 5.54 -15.31 1.86
N ARG A 74 5.38 -14.03 2.19
CA ARG A 74 5.66 -13.50 3.54
C ARG A 74 4.59 -13.85 4.56
N CYS A 75 3.36 -14.02 4.12
CA CYS A 75 2.24 -14.41 4.97
C CYS A 75 2.00 -15.92 5.01
N GLU A 76 2.84 -16.72 4.33
CA GLU A 76 2.69 -18.17 4.22
C GLU A 76 1.26 -18.58 3.83
N THR A 77 0.69 -17.86 2.86
CA THR A 77 -0.69 -18.02 2.39
C THR A 77 -0.72 -17.87 0.87
N ASP A 78 -1.78 -18.34 0.22
CA ASP A 78 -1.95 -18.15 -1.22
C ASP A 78 -2.32 -16.70 -1.61
N ILE A 79 -2.15 -16.40 -2.90
CA ILE A 79 -2.46 -15.08 -3.50
C ILE A 79 -3.95 -14.77 -3.40
N ASP A 80 -4.83 -15.76 -3.48
CA ASP A 80 -6.28 -15.55 -3.42
C ASP A 80 -6.68 -15.02 -2.05
N ASN A 81 -6.11 -15.55 -0.97
CA ASN A 81 -6.31 -15.09 0.40
C ASN A 81 -5.74 -13.68 0.63
N ILE A 82 -4.60 -13.33 0.02
CA ILE A 82 -4.08 -11.96 0.04
C ILE A 82 -5.05 -11.01 -0.68
N THR A 83 -5.49 -11.41 -1.86
CA THR A 83 -6.42 -10.63 -2.70
C THR A 83 -7.74 -10.38 -1.95
N LEU A 84 -8.34 -11.43 -1.37
CA LEU A 84 -9.55 -11.32 -0.56
C LEU A 84 -9.39 -10.37 0.64
N LYS A 85 -8.23 -10.38 1.31
CA LYS A 85 -7.95 -9.44 2.40
C LYS A 85 -7.90 -8.00 1.91
N ILE A 86 -7.23 -7.76 0.78
CA ILE A 86 -7.14 -6.40 0.20
C ILE A 86 -8.50 -5.93 -0.29
N ASP A 87 -9.26 -6.77 -0.98
CA ASP A 87 -10.62 -6.46 -1.44
C ASP A 87 -11.55 -6.13 -0.26
N LYS A 88 -11.39 -6.83 0.87
CA LYS A 88 -12.10 -6.49 2.11
C LYS A 88 -11.74 -5.09 2.61
N TYR A 89 -10.45 -4.71 2.61
CA TYR A 89 -10.04 -3.36 3.00
C TYR A 89 -10.66 -2.31 2.07
N ILE A 90 -10.60 -2.55 0.75
CA ILE A 90 -11.22 -1.67 -0.26
C ILE A 90 -12.71 -1.48 0.06
N PHE A 91 -13.43 -2.56 0.34
CA PHE A 91 -14.84 -2.50 0.67
C PHE A 91 -15.12 -1.75 1.98
N GLU A 92 -14.30 -1.96 3.02
CA GLU A 92 -14.44 -1.25 4.30
C GLU A 92 -14.25 0.26 4.13
N TYR A 93 -13.21 0.68 3.41
CA TYR A 93 -12.90 2.10 3.25
C TYR A 93 -13.77 2.83 2.22
N ILE A 94 -14.17 2.19 1.12
CA ILE A 94 -15.10 2.79 0.14
C ILE A 94 -16.46 3.12 0.76
N ASN A 95 -16.95 2.27 1.66
CA ASN A 95 -18.24 2.49 2.31
C ASN A 95 -18.12 3.36 3.58
N SER A 96 -16.91 3.79 3.94
CA SER A 96 -16.73 4.78 5.00
C SER A 96 -17.23 6.13 4.51
N LYS A 97 -18.00 6.84 5.34
CA LYS A 97 -18.58 8.15 5.01
C LYS A 97 -17.52 9.23 4.73
N GLU A 98 -16.27 8.96 5.07
CA GLU A 98 -15.19 9.93 5.10
C GLU A 98 -14.15 9.72 3.98
N CYS A 99 -14.20 8.61 3.24
CA CYS A 99 -13.12 8.20 2.33
C CYS A 99 -13.46 8.27 0.83
N LYS A 100 -13.91 9.44 0.36
CA LYS A 100 -14.20 9.70 -1.06
C LYS A 100 -13.03 9.38 -2.00
N TYR A 101 -11.78 9.48 -1.52
CA TYR A 101 -10.57 9.30 -2.33
C TYR A 101 -10.38 7.88 -2.85
N TRP A 102 -10.93 6.87 -2.18
CA TRP A 102 -10.93 5.51 -2.71
C TRP A 102 -11.76 5.39 -3.99
N MET A 103 -12.75 6.27 -4.18
CA MET A 103 -13.54 6.36 -5.41
C MET A 103 -12.83 7.09 -6.54
N GLU A 104 -11.65 7.69 -6.28
CA GLU A 104 -10.82 8.34 -7.30
C GLU A 104 -9.76 7.39 -7.90
N ILE A 105 -9.60 6.19 -7.34
CA ILE A 105 -8.66 5.18 -7.85
C ILE A 105 -9.14 4.69 -9.24
N PRO A 106 -8.29 4.73 -10.29
CA PRO A 106 -8.63 4.20 -11.61
C PRO A 106 -9.04 2.73 -11.54
N ARG A 107 -10.23 2.40 -12.06
CA ARG A 107 -10.82 1.07 -11.99
C ARG A 107 -11.78 0.80 -13.15
N LYS A 108 -11.99 -0.48 -13.45
CA LYS A 108 -12.94 -0.91 -14.48
C LYS A 108 -14.37 -1.06 -13.96
N ASP A 109 -14.51 -1.51 -12.71
CA ASP A 109 -15.78 -1.84 -12.09
C ASP A 109 -16.14 -0.89 -10.94
N LYS A 110 -17.25 -1.16 -10.26
CA LYS A 110 -17.74 -0.34 -9.14
C LYS A 110 -16.69 -0.16 -8.04
N TYR A 111 -15.94 -1.21 -7.73
CA TYR A 111 -14.89 -1.25 -6.71
C TYR A 111 -13.55 -1.55 -7.37
N PRO A 112 -12.44 -0.89 -6.97
CA PRO A 112 -11.13 -1.27 -7.45
C PRO A 112 -10.79 -2.68 -6.94
N THR A 113 -10.05 -3.42 -7.73
CA THR A 113 -9.45 -4.70 -7.33
C THR A 113 -8.17 -4.48 -6.54
N ALA A 114 -7.72 -5.49 -5.79
CA ALA A 114 -6.41 -5.48 -5.16
C ALA A 114 -5.26 -5.12 -6.13
N ILE A 115 -5.32 -5.62 -7.37
CA ILE A 115 -4.34 -5.31 -8.42
C ILE A 115 -4.38 -3.83 -8.79
N GLU A 116 -5.56 -3.27 -9.07
CA GLU A 116 -5.72 -1.86 -9.45
C GLU A 116 -5.24 -0.91 -8.34
N LEU A 117 -5.54 -1.24 -7.08
CA LEU A 117 -5.04 -0.51 -5.92
C LEU A 117 -3.51 -0.52 -5.89
N LEU A 118 -2.89 -1.69 -6.02
CA LEU A 118 -1.43 -1.80 -5.99
C LEU A 118 -0.79 -1.01 -7.12
N VAL A 119 -1.27 -1.17 -8.37
CA VAL A 119 -0.79 -0.38 -9.53
C VAL A 119 -0.89 1.11 -9.26
N PHE A 120 -2.03 1.58 -8.76
CA PHE A 120 -2.24 2.99 -8.42
C PHE A 120 -1.22 3.49 -7.38
N LEU A 121 -1.02 2.75 -6.29
CA LEU A 121 -0.06 3.14 -5.25
C LEU A 121 1.37 3.17 -5.78
N TYR A 122 1.77 2.22 -6.63
CA TYR A 122 3.08 2.24 -7.28
C TYR A 122 3.26 3.48 -8.17
N ALA A 123 2.26 3.81 -9.00
CA ALA A 123 2.35 4.95 -9.90
C ALA A 123 2.48 6.29 -9.15
N ASN A 124 1.87 6.41 -7.96
CA ASN A 124 1.82 7.66 -7.21
C ASN A 124 2.98 7.84 -6.22
N TYR A 125 3.64 6.75 -5.80
CA TYR A 125 4.72 6.83 -4.83
C TYR A 125 6.07 6.45 -5.42
N ASN A 126 6.99 7.40 -5.33
CA ASN A 126 8.37 7.10 -5.64
C ASN A 126 8.97 6.23 -4.54
N CYS A 127 9.27 4.97 -4.86
CA CYS A 127 9.85 4.01 -3.92
C CYS A 127 11.36 4.22 -3.72
N ASP A 128 11.92 5.41 -3.97
CA ASP A 128 13.36 5.78 -3.89
C ASP A 128 13.98 5.69 -2.47
N ILE A 129 13.28 5.10 -1.51
CA ILE A 129 13.83 4.72 -0.21
C ILE A 129 15.03 3.78 -0.47
N PRO A 130 16.20 4.00 0.17
CA PRO A 130 17.36 3.14 -0.03
C PRO A 130 16.97 1.68 0.19
N LEU A 131 17.49 0.77 -0.65
CA LEU A 131 17.48 -0.66 -0.36
C LEU A 131 18.11 -0.82 1.02
N LEU A 132 17.28 -0.98 2.05
CA LEU A 132 17.79 -1.48 3.31
C LEU A 132 18.41 -2.84 2.95
N PRO A 133 19.70 -3.06 3.24
CA PRO A 133 20.29 -4.38 3.08
C PRO A 133 19.34 -5.36 3.77
N TYR A 134 18.97 -6.43 3.06
CA TYR A 134 18.30 -7.56 3.68
C TYR A 134 19.09 -7.93 4.93
N GLY A 135 18.57 -7.59 6.12
CA GLY A 135 19.23 -7.84 7.41
C GLY A 135 19.76 -6.62 8.20
N SER A 136 19.55 -5.37 7.78
CA SER A 136 19.89 -4.23 8.66
C SER A 136 18.86 -4.04 9.77
N ILE A 137 19.16 -4.70 10.89
CA ILE A 137 18.59 -4.52 12.23
C ILE A 137 19.02 -3.13 12.74
N PHE A 138 18.07 -2.35 13.28
CA PHE A 138 18.39 -1.34 14.31
C PHE A 138 18.52 -2.03 15.66
#